data_AF-A0A257S9B5-F1
#
_entry.id   AF-A0A257S9B5-F1
#
_cell.length_a   1.000
_cell.length_b   1.000
_cell.length_c   1.000
_cell.angle_alpha   90.00
_cell.angle_beta   90.00
_cell.angle_gamma   90.00
#
_symmetry.space_group_name_H-M   'P 1'
#
loop_
_entity.id
_entity.type
_entity.pdbx_description
1 polymer ?
#
loop_
_entity_poly.entity_id
_entity_poly.type
_entity_poly.pdbx_seq_one_letter_code
_entity_poly.pdbx_strand_id
1 'polypeptide(L)'
;MLRILHGTSYDFIKYWRHAAIATIAFIVVGLAALGIRGARYSIEFTGGTLMQVHFTKPPQADAIRQTVDRAGFPGSTIQQFGTLKPRSTPSSATRRR
;
A
#
# COMPACT_ATOMS: atom_id res chain seq x y z
N MET A 1 1.90 -39.70 10.15
CA MET A 1 2.64 -38.82 9.22
C MET A 1 2.03 -38.98 7.84
N LEU A 2 1.41 -37.93 7.30
CA LEU A 2 0.69 -37.99 6.03
C LEU A 2 1.70 -37.85 4.86
N ARG A 3 2.03 -38.95 4.18
CA ARG A 3 2.75 -38.95 2.89
C ARG A 3 1.69 -38.99 1.79
N ILE A 4 1.44 -37.85 1.17
CA ILE A 4 0.37 -37.63 0.17
C ILE A 4 0.87 -37.74 -1.28
N LEU A 5 2.19 -37.86 -1.47
CA LEU A 5 2.82 -37.96 -2.78
C LEU A 5 3.64 -39.25 -2.83
N HIS A 6 3.15 -40.24 -3.56
CA HIS A 6 3.85 -41.49 -3.88
C HIS A 6 3.76 -41.74 -5.39
N GLY A 7 4.87 -42.13 -6.02
CA GLY A 7 4.86 -42.58 -7.42
C GLY A 7 4.61 -41.51 -8.49
N THR A 8 4.99 -40.24 -8.26
CA THR A 8 4.78 -39.18 -9.26
C THR A 8 5.95 -39.12 -10.24
N SER A 9 5.75 -39.59 -11.47
CA SER A 9 6.62 -39.31 -12.62
C SER A 9 5.94 -38.26 -13.50
N TYR A 10 6.28 -37.00 -13.29
CA TYR A 10 5.77 -35.91 -14.12
C TYR A 10 6.93 -35.29 -14.91
N ASP A 11 6.79 -35.26 -16.23
CA ASP A 11 7.81 -34.73 -17.12
C ASP A 11 7.66 -33.20 -17.24
N PHE A 12 8.22 -32.50 -16.24
CA PHE A 12 8.27 -31.04 -16.21
C PHE A 12 9.13 -30.48 -17.35
N ILE A 13 10.12 -31.24 -17.84
CA ILE A 13 11.05 -30.80 -18.87
C ILE A 13 10.33 -30.69 -20.21
N LYS A 14 9.42 -31.63 -20.51
CA LYS A 14 8.59 -31.59 -21.73
C LYS A 14 7.78 -30.29 -21.88
N TYR A 15 7.25 -29.76 -20.79
CA TYR A 15 6.34 -28.60 -20.83
C TYR A 15 6.99 -27.27 -20.46
N TRP A 16 8.26 -27.26 -20.04
CA TRP A 16 8.94 -26.05 -19.59
C TRP A 16 8.90 -24.91 -20.63
N ARG A 17 9.06 -25.21 -21.92
CA ARG A 17 8.97 -24.20 -22.99
C ARG A 17 7.59 -23.57 -23.09
N HIS A 18 6.52 -24.34 -22.93
CA HIS A 18 5.15 -23.83 -22.95
C HIS A 18 4.87 -22.95 -21.73
N ALA A 19 5.33 -23.37 -20.55
CA ALA A 19 5.23 -22.58 -19.32
C ALA A 19 6.04 -21.27 -19.42
N ALA A 20 7.24 -21.32 -20.01
CA ALA A 20 8.06 -20.15 -20.25
C ALA A 20 7.38 -19.15 -21.19
N ILE A 21 6.81 -19.62 -22.32
CA ILE A 21 6.06 -18.76 -23.26
C ILE A 21 4.86 -18.12 -22.56
N ALA A 22 4.07 -18.89 -21.82
CA ALA A 22 2.92 -18.37 -21.08
C ALA A 22 3.33 -17.29 -20.06
N THR A 23 4.45 -17.51 -19.37
CA THR A 23 5.01 -16.57 -18.39
C THR A 23 5.46 -15.28 -19.06
N ILE A 24 6.20 -15.38 -20.17
CA ILE A 24 6.66 -14.21 -20.94
C ILE A 24 5.46 -13.43 -21.47
N ALA A 25 4.46 -14.09 -22.03
CA ALA A 25 3.24 -13.44 -22.51
C ALA A 25 2.53 -12.68 -21.39
N PHE A 26 2.40 -13.29 -20.21
CA PHE A 26 1.80 -12.64 -19.04
C PHE A 26 2.59 -11.41 -18.59
N ILE A 27 3.92 -11.50 -18.54
CA ILE A 27 4.80 -10.36 -18.22
C ILE A 27 4.61 -9.22 -19.23
N VAL A 28 4.61 -9.53 -20.53
CA VAL A 28 4.43 -8.54 -21.60
C VAL A 28 3.09 -7.83 -21.47
N VAL A 29 2.00 -8.56 -21.20
CA VAL A 29 0.68 -7.97 -20.96
C VAL A 29 0.71 -7.06 -19.73
N GLY A 30 1.38 -7.47 -18.65
CA GLY A 30 1.55 -6.64 -17.45
C GLY A 30 2.33 -5.34 -17.73
N LEU A 31 3.43 -5.43 -18.48
CA LEU A 31 4.23 -4.27 -18.89
C LEU A 31 3.43 -3.34 -19.81
N ALA A 32 2.69 -3.88 -20.77
CA ALA A 32 1.81 -3.11 -21.64
C ALA A 32 0.73 -2.38 -20.85
N ALA A 33 0.09 -3.06 -19.89
CA ALA A 33 -0.90 -2.46 -19.00
C ALA A 33 -0.29 -1.32 -18.15
N LEU A 34 0.93 -1.50 -17.64
CA LEU A 34 1.66 -0.47 -16.91
C LEU A 34 1.98 0.73 -17.80
N GLY A 35 2.41 0.51 -19.04
CA GLY A 35 2.68 1.56 -20.02
C GLY A 35 1.44 2.36 -20.43
N ILE A 36 0.30 1.69 -20.64
CA ILE A 36 -0.96 2.33 -21.05
C ILE A 36 -1.60 3.12 -19.90
N ARG A 37 -1.62 2.57 -18.68
CA ARG A 37 -2.26 3.22 -17.52
C ARG A 37 -1.34 4.21 -16.82
N GLY A 38 -0.03 4.13 -17.07
CA GLY A 38 0.98 4.84 -16.30
C GLY A 38 1.21 4.24 -14.91
N ALA A 39 2.37 4.51 -14.34
CA ALA A 39 2.66 4.18 -12.95
C ALA A 39 2.15 5.27 -12.01
N ARG A 40 1.62 4.87 -10.85
CA ARG A 40 1.29 5.80 -9.76
C ARG A 40 2.56 6.08 -8.96
N TYR A 41 3.31 7.09 -9.38
CA TYR A 41 4.54 7.48 -8.72
C TYR A 41 4.27 8.11 -7.35
N SER A 42 5.07 7.74 -6.36
CA SER A 42 5.11 8.39 -5.05
C SER A 42 5.98 9.66 -5.09
N ILE A 43 5.90 10.48 -4.04
CA ILE A 43 6.61 11.76 -3.93
C ILE A 43 8.15 11.61 -4.03
N GLU A 44 8.66 10.44 -3.68
CA GLU A 44 10.07 10.07 -3.79
C GLU A 44 10.56 10.05 -5.24
N PHE A 45 9.68 9.81 -6.21
CA PHE A 45 10.01 9.75 -7.64
C PHE A 45 9.64 11.00 -8.42
N THR A 46 8.57 11.69 -8.02
CA THR A 46 8.13 12.94 -8.68
C THR A 46 8.83 14.18 -8.12
N GLY A 47 9.45 14.06 -6.95
CA GLY A 47 9.81 15.21 -6.12
C GLY A 47 8.56 15.90 -5.56
N GLY A 48 8.79 16.90 -4.71
CA GLY A 48 7.73 17.69 -4.09
C GLY A 48 7.99 17.97 -2.61
N THR A 49 6.94 18.36 -1.90
CA THR A 49 7.01 18.66 -0.46
C THR A 49 6.08 17.74 0.32
N LEU A 50 6.62 17.06 1.32
CA LEU A 50 5.84 16.33 2.31
C LEU A 50 5.51 17.28 3.46
N MET A 51 4.22 17.50 3.73
CA MET A 51 3.75 18.30 4.85
C MET A 51 2.95 17.42 5.81
N GLN A 52 3.43 17.29 7.04
CA GLN A 52 2.73 16.60 8.10
C GLN A 52 2.05 17.62 9.02
N VAL A 53 0.74 17.48 9.18
CA VAL A 53 -0.07 18.35 10.05
C VAL A 53 -0.74 17.52 11.13
N HIS A 54 -0.75 18.04 12.36
CA HIS A 54 -1.40 17.39 13.50
C HIS A 54 -2.69 18.13 13.85
N PHE A 55 -3.80 17.40 13.87
CA PHE A 55 -5.11 17.93 14.22
C PHE A 55 -5.49 17.51 15.64
N THR A 56 -6.09 18.44 16.40
CA THR A 56 -6.61 18.16 17.75
C THR A 56 -7.81 17.22 17.74
N LYS A 57 -8.58 17.20 16.65
CA LYS A 57 -9.73 16.31 16.42
C LYS A 57 -9.57 15.61 15.07
N PRO A 58 -10.09 14.39 14.88
CA PRO A 58 -10.02 13.69 13.60
C PRO A 58 -10.65 14.55 12.49
N PRO A 59 -9.87 14.99 11.49
CA PRO A 59 -10.42 15.77 10.39
C PRO A 59 -11.15 14.85 9.40
N GLN A 60 -12.10 15.41 8.65
CA GLN A 60 -12.69 14.72 7.50
C GLN A 60 -11.72 14.83 6.31
N ALA A 61 -11.31 13.69 5.75
CA ALA A 61 -10.34 13.64 4.66
C ALA A 61 -10.81 14.41 3.41
N ASP A 62 -12.10 14.37 3.09
CA ASP A 62 -12.65 15.05 1.92
C ASP A 62 -12.64 16.58 2.07
N ALA A 63 -12.85 17.09 3.29
CA ALA A 63 -12.78 18.53 3.57
C ALA A 63 -11.34 19.05 3.42
N ILE A 64 -10.34 18.27 3.89
CA ILE A 64 -8.93 18.58 3.65
C ILE A 64 -8.64 18.59 2.16
N ARG A 65 -9.07 17.54 1.43
CA ARG A 65 -8.84 17.43 -0.02
C ARG A 65 -9.37 18.62 -0.79
N GLN A 66 -10.64 18.99 -0.57
CA GLN A 66 -11.24 20.16 -1.22
C GLN A 66 -10.49 21.46 -0.90
N THR A 67 -10.01 21.62 0.33
CA THR A 67 -9.29 22.84 0.74
C THR A 67 -7.94 22.92 0.03
N VAL A 68 -7.19 21.83 0.00
CA VAL A 68 -5.87 21.74 -0.65
C VAL A 68 -5.98 21.89 -2.17
N ASP A 69 -7.01 21.30 -2.78
CA ASP A 69 -7.31 21.46 -4.20
C ASP A 69 -7.61 22.93 -4.54
N ARG A 70 -8.44 23.62 -3.73
CA ARG A 70 -8.72 25.06 -3.87
C ARG A 70 -7.50 25.95 -3.63
N ALA A 71 -6.55 25.49 -2.83
CA ALA A 71 -5.30 26.21 -2.55
C ALA A 71 -4.27 26.08 -3.69
N GLY A 72 -4.60 25.37 -4.78
CA GLY A 72 -3.73 25.25 -5.96
C GLY A 72 -2.84 24.01 -5.98
N PHE A 73 -3.11 23.02 -5.12
CA PHE A 73 -2.39 21.74 -5.09
C PHE A 73 -3.29 20.54 -5.46
N PRO A 74 -3.86 20.52 -6.68
CA PRO A 74 -4.75 19.46 -7.11
C PRO A 74 -4.03 18.12 -7.18
N GLY A 75 -4.70 17.05 -6.77
CA GLY A 75 -4.17 15.69 -6.86
C GLY A 75 -3.13 15.33 -5.79
N SER A 76 -3.06 16.13 -4.72
CA SER A 76 -2.23 15.81 -3.55
C SER A 76 -2.70 14.53 -2.85
N THR A 77 -1.75 13.67 -2.49
CA THR A 77 -2.03 12.46 -1.72
C THR A 77 -2.16 12.81 -0.24
N ILE A 78 -3.37 12.63 0.30
CA ILE A 78 -3.66 12.84 1.73
C ILE A 78 -3.68 11.49 2.42
N GLN A 79 -2.77 11.32 3.38
CA GLN A 79 -2.67 10.11 4.19
C GLN A 79 -2.75 10.47 5.67
N GLN A 80 -3.66 9.80 6.38
CA GLN A 80 -3.80 9.97 7.83
C GLN A 80 -2.75 9.09 8.54
N PHE A 81 -2.02 9.69 9.48
CA PHE A 81 -1.03 9.01 10.31
C PHE A 81 -1.38 9.13 11.79
N GLY A 82 -1.11 8.06 12.55
CA GLY A 82 -1.31 8.00 14.00
C GLY A 82 -2.63 7.38 14.45
N THR A 83 -2.61 6.72 15.60
CA THR A 83 -3.80 6.25 16.33
C THR A 83 -4.17 7.31 17.38
N LEU A 84 -5.48 7.54 17.56
CA LEU A 84 -6.00 8.29 18.71
C LEU A 84 -5.60 7.52 19.97
N LYS A 85 -4.41 7.75 20.52
CA LYS A 85 -4.01 7.17 21.80
C LYS A 85 -4.85 7.89 22.85
N PRO A 86 -5.83 7.24 23.51
CA PRO A 86 -6.49 7.86 24.64
C PRO A 86 -5.37 8.11 25.65
N ARG A 87 -5.25 9.35 26.11
CA ARG A 87 -4.30 9.73 27.15
C ARG A 87 -4.51 8.76 28.30
N SER A 88 -3.58 7.83 28.49
CA SER A 88 -3.62 6.87 29.59
C SER A 88 -3.80 7.67 30.86
N THR A 89 -4.91 7.41 31.52
CA THR A 89 -5.34 7.95 32.80
C THR A 89 -4.13 8.07 33.73
N PRO A 90 -3.96 9.19 34.47
CA PRO A 90 -2.96 9.22 35.52
C PRO A 90 -3.26 8.06 36.45
N SER A 91 -2.31 7.13 36.57
CA SER A 91 -2.35 6.06 37.56
C SER A 91 -2.24 6.74 38.93
N SER A 92 -3.39 7.15 39.47
CA SER A 92 -3.55 7.51 40.87
C SER A 92 -3.55 6.22 41.69
N ALA A 93 -2.40 5.53 41.69
CA ALA A 93 -2.13 4.44 42.59
C ALA A 93 -1.82 5.04 43.97
N THR A 94 -2.87 5.13 44.78
CA THR A 94 -2.84 4.70 46.18
C THR A 94 -1.81 5.38 47.08
N ARG A 95 -2.15 6.60 47.52
CA ARG A 95 -1.84 7.05 48.87
C ARG A 95 -2.85 6.42 49.83
N ARG A 96 -2.54 5.23 50.36
CA ARG A 96 -3.10 4.68 51.62
C ARG A 96 -1.88 4.41 52.51
N ARG A 97 -1.67 5.26 53.50
CA ARG A 97 -1.88 4.95 54.93
C ARG A 97 -1.01 3.78 55.38
#